data_AF-A0A0P9NQP3-F1
#
_entry.id   AF-A0A0P9NQP3-F1
#
_cell.length_a   1.000
_cell.length_b   1.000
_cell.length_c   1.000
_cell.angle_alpha   90.00
_cell.angle_beta   90.00
_cell.angle_gamma   90.00
#
_symmetry.space_group_name_H-M   'P 1'
#
loop_
_entity.id
_entity.type
_entity.pdbx_description
1 polymer ?
#
loop_
_entity_poly.entity_id
_entity_poly.type
_entity_poly.pdbx_seq_one_letter_code
_entity_poly.pdbx_strand_id
1 'polypeptide(L)'
;MYKYKGSGLDGIFLKNGYTIVETPYGEGVKIEDIDGLHRAIAVDIIGQKTPMTGRQFRFLRKEQDLIQEEAAAIFRVDVQTIANWEKRESQEIPGPADVAMRAFYAAYIHANFGPIIFERNAQPHEGAAFELDGTQWKESELKVA
;
A
#
# COMPACT_ATOMS: atom_id res chain seq x y z
N MET A 1 1.31 15.97 11.41
CA MET A 1 1.30 14.73 10.61
C MET A 1 1.90 13.62 11.43
N TYR A 2 1.30 12.44 11.39
CA TYR A 2 1.79 11.24 12.07
C TYR A 2 2.47 10.30 11.05
N LYS A 3 3.66 9.79 11.37
CA LYS A 3 4.35 8.78 10.53
C LYS A 3 3.72 7.41 10.80
N TYR A 4 2.93 6.92 9.85
CA TYR A 4 2.28 5.63 9.96
C TYR A 4 3.26 4.50 9.60
N LYS A 5 3.42 3.53 10.52
CA LYS A 5 4.32 2.39 10.35
C LYS A 5 3.61 1.05 10.19
N GLY A 6 2.27 1.02 10.35
CA GLY A 6 1.51 -0.22 10.39
C GLY A 6 1.36 -0.94 9.04
N SER A 7 1.54 -0.23 7.92
CA SER A 7 1.56 -0.83 6.57
C SER A 7 2.85 -1.61 6.28
N GLY A 8 3.92 -1.39 7.04
CA GLY A 8 5.25 -1.92 6.70
C GLY A 8 5.94 -1.22 5.51
N LEU A 9 5.34 -0.13 5.00
CA LEU A 9 5.96 0.78 4.05
C LEU A 9 6.66 1.91 4.81
N ASP A 10 7.74 2.43 4.22
CA ASP A 10 8.33 3.68 4.69
C ASP A 10 7.59 4.87 4.06
N GLY A 11 7.72 6.05 4.67
CA GLY A 11 7.25 7.29 4.05
C GLY A 11 5.74 7.53 4.06
N ILE A 12 4.93 6.74 4.78
CA ILE A 12 3.49 6.99 4.90
C ILE A 12 3.20 7.98 6.04
N PHE A 13 2.50 9.07 5.72
CA PHE A 13 2.15 10.11 6.68
C PHE A 13 0.65 10.38 6.70
N LEU A 14 0.08 10.58 7.88
CA LEU A 14 -1.33 10.95 8.06
C LEU A 14 -1.44 12.41 8.50
N LYS A 15 -2.24 13.22 7.81
CA LYS A 15 -2.53 14.60 8.20
C LYS A 15 -3.49 14.68 9.38
N ASN A 16 -4.51 13.83 9.37
CA ASN A 16 -5.60 13.73 10.34
C ASN A 16 -6.09 12.26 10.39
N GLY A 17 -7.28 11.99 10.94
CA GLY A 17 -7.85 10.64 10.99
C GLY A 17 -7.13 9.68 11.95
N TYR A 18 -6.42 10.23 12.94
CA TYR A 18 -5.78 9.47 14.00
C TYR A 18 -5.88 10.20 15.34
N THR A 19 -5.91 9.43 16.43
CA THR A 19 -5.89 9.92 17.81
C THR A 19 -4.79 9.21 18.59
N ILE A 20 -3.96 9.98 19.28
CA ILE A 20 -2.96 9.45 20.20
C ILE A 20 -3.69 9.06 21.51
N VAL A 21 -3.44 7.85 21.99
CA VAL A 21 -4.07 7.30 23.19
C VAL A 21 -3.02 6.77 24.15
N GLU A 22 -3.20 7.00 25.45
CA GLU A 22 -2.36 6.36 26.47
C GLU A 22 -2.81 4.91 26.66
N THR A 23 -1.85 3.98 26.65
CA THR A 23 -2.07 2.58 26.94
C THR A 23 -1.16 2.12 28.08
N PRO A 24 -1.45 0.99 28.75
CA PRO A 24 -0.55 0.42 29.76
C PRO A 24 0.86 0.11 29.25
N TYR A 25 1.05 0.02 27.93
CA TYR A 25 2.33 -0.26 27.27
C TYR A 25 3.00 0.99 26.69
N GLY A 26 2.47 2.18 26.97
CA GLY A 26 2.94 3.45 26.45
C GLY A 26 1.97 4.09 25.47
N GLU A 27 2.47 5.07 24.70
CA GLU A 27 1.69 5.81 23.71
C GLU A 27 1.27 4.91 22.54
N GLY A 28 -0.04 4.82 22.29
CA GLY A 28 -0.65 4.14 21.16
C GLY A 28 -1.27 5.12 20.18
N VAL A 29 -1.56 4.64 18.96
CA VAL A 29 -2.33 5.40 17.97
C VAL A 29 -3.59 4.63 17.61
N LYS A 30 -4.73 5.32 17.63
CA LYS A 30 -5.98 4.86 17.06
C LYS A 30 -6.16 5.51 15.70
N ILE A 31 -6.36 4.71 14.65
CA ILE A 31 -6.60 5.20 13.29
C ILE A 31 -8.09 5.05 12.97
N GLU A 32 -8.67 6.07 12.36
CA GLU A 32 -10.03 6.05 11.86
C GLU A 32 -10.06 5.32 10.51
N ASP A 33 -11.00 4.37 10.33
CA ASP A 33 -11.16 3.57 9.11
C ASP A 33 -9.81 3.03 8.56
N ILE A 34 -9.20 2.11 9.32
CA ILE A 34 -7.91 1.52 8.96
C ILE A 34 -7.95 0.81 7.60
N ASP A 35 -9.07 0.15 7.28
CA ASP A 35 -9.26 -0.53 6.00
C ASP A 35 -9.31 0.49 4.85
N GLY A 36 -9.99 1.64 5.06
CA GLY A 36 -9.99 2.74 4.10
C GLY A 36 -8.61 3.35 3.89
N LEU A 37 -7.83 3.51 4.95
CA LEU A 37 -6.45 3.99 4.83
C LEU A 37 -5.60 3.03 3.98
N HIS A 38 -5.68 1.73 4.26
CA HIS A 38 -4.92 0.72 3.52
C HIS A 38 -5.34 0.64 2.05
N ARG A 39 -6.64 0.73 1.76
CA ARG A 39 -7.14 0.86 0.38
C ARG A 39 -6.58 2.09 -0.32
N ALA A 40 -6.54 3.25 0.34
CA ALA A 40 -6.00 4.47 -0.24
C ALA A 40 -4.50 4.34 -0.55
N ILE A 41 -3.72 3.74 0.36
CA ILE A 41 -2.30 3.43 0.14
C ILE A 41 -2.13 2.50 -1.06
N ALA A 42 -2.96 1.46 -1.17
CA ALA A 42 -2.86 0.50 -2.24
C ALA A 42 -3.21 1.08 -3.61
N VAL A 43 -4.22 1.97 -3.67
CA VAL A 43 -4.61 2.72 -4.87
C VAL A 43 -3.48 3.65 -5.32
N ASP A 44 -2.82 4.35 -4.39
CA ASP A 44 -1.62 5.14 -4.70
C ASP A 44 -0.56 4.25 -5.36
N ILE A 45 -0.16 3.15 -4.70
CA ILE A 45 0.87 2.24 -5.18
C ILE A 45 0.60 1.78 -6.61
N ILE A 46 -0.60 1.27 -6.91
CA ILE A 46 -0.93 0.74 -8.25
C ILE A 46 -1.00 1.85 -9.32
N GLY A 47 -1.21 3.10 -8.92
CA GLY A 47 -1.20 4.29 -9.80
C GLY A 47 0.20 4.82 -10.12
N GLN A 48 1.22 4.45 -9.35
CA GLN A 48 2.60 4.94 -9.56
C GLN A 48 3.18 4.49 -10.92
N LYS A 49 3.98 5.38 -11.53
CA LYS A 49 4.67 5.10 -12.81
C LYS A 49 6.05 4.45 -12.62
N THR A 50 6.58 4.42 -11.41
CA THR A 50 7.85 3.78 -11.08
C THR A 50 7.69 2.28 -10.89
N PRO A 51 8.78 1.51 -11.10
CA PRO A 51 8.80 0.09 -10.78
C PRO A 51 8.38 -0.16 -9.33
N MET A 52 7.55 -1.17 -9.12
CA MET A 52 7.10 -1.61 -7.80
C MET A 52 8.27 -2.17 -7.01
N THR A 53 8.40 -1.75 -5.77
CA THR A 53 9.42 -2.29 -4.86
C THR A 53 8.94 -3.58 -4.19
N GLY A 54 9.88 -4.36 -3.66
CA GLY A 54 9.56 -5.56 -2.87
C GLY A 54 8.64 -5.29 -1.67
N ARG A 55 8.76 -4.12 -1.02
CA ARG A 55 7.85 -3.71 0.07
C ARG A 55 6.44 -3.45 -0.41
N GLN A 56 6.29 -2.74 -1.52
CA GLN A 56 4.98 -2.48 -2.14
C GLN A 56 4.31 -3.79 -2.58
N PHE A 57 5.07 -4.70 -3.21
CA PHE A 57 4.57 -6.02 -3.58
C PHE A 57 4.06 -6.80 -2.36
N ARG A 58 4.85 -6.82 -1.27
CA ARG A 58 4.48 -7.50 -0.02
C ARG A 58 3.24 -6.88 0.61
N PHE A 59 3.14 -5.55 0.60
CA PHE A 59 1.98 -4.84 1.11
C PHE A 59 0.72 -5.26 0.34
N LEU A 60 0.71 -5.14 -0.99
CA LEU A 60 -0.44 -5.52 -1.82
C LEU A 60 -0.84 -6.98 -1.66
N ARG A 61 0.13 -7.91 -1.57
CA ARG A 61 -0.16 -9.33 -1.33
C ARG A 61 -0.89 -9.54 0.01
N LYS A 62 -0.43 -8.88 1.06
CA LYS A 62 -1.05 -8.98 2.40
C LYS A 62 -2.42 -8.34 2.46
N GLU A 63 -2.64 -7.25 1.73
CA GLU A 63 -3.97 -6.62 1.60
C GLU A 63 -5.02 -7.51 0.93
N GLN A 64 -4.57 -8.58 0.27
CA GLN A 64 -5.43 -9.62 -0.30
C GLN A 64 -5.51 -10.89 0.58
N ASP A 65 -4.94 -10.86 1.79
CA ASP A 65 -4.82 -12.00 2.72
C ASP A 65 -4.10 -13.24 2.14
N LEU A 66 -3.27 -13.04 1.12
CA LEU A 66 -2.57 -14.15 0.46
C LEU A 66 -1.31 -14.54 1.22
N ILE A 67 -1.01 -15.84 1.31
CA ILE A 67 0.31 -16.33 1.70
C ILE A 67 1.29 -16.34 0.51
N GLN A 68 2.59 -16.57 0.75
CA GLN A 68 3.60 -16.53 -0.33
C GLN A 68 3.37 -17.64 -1.35
N GLU A 69 2.91 -18.81 -0.91
CA GLU A 69 2.58 -19.98 -1.72
C GLU A 69 1.43 -19.70 -2.69
N GLU A 70 0.39 -19.00 -2.24
CA GLU A 70 -0.76 -18.62 -3.07
C GLU A 70 -0.36 -17.59 -4.12
N ALA A 71 0.43 -16.59 -3.73
CA ALA A 71 1.01 -15.64 -4.69
C ALA A 71 1.91 -16.36 -5.69
N ALA A 72 2.77 -17.29 -5.27
CA ALA A 72 3.62 -18.06 -6.17
C ALA A 72 2.80 -18.83 -7.22
N ALA A 73 1.68 -19.44 -6.80
CA ALA A 73 0.76 -20.14 -7.69
C ALA A 73 0.09 -19.21 -8.71
N ILE A 74 -0.35 -18.02 -8.29
CA ILE A 74 -0.95 -16.99 -9.16
C ILE A 74 0.06 -16.48 -10.19
N PHE A 75 1.27 -16.17 -9.73
CA PHE A 75 2.34 -15.59 -10.56
C PHE A 75 3.12 -16.64 -11.35
N ARG A 76 2.83 -17.94 -11.17
CA ARG A 76 3.49 -19.08 -11.84
C ARG A 76 5.00 -19.09 -11.64
N VAL A 77 5.45 -18.78 -10.44
CA VAL A 77 6.86 -18.79 -10.03
C VAL A 77 7.06 -19.69 -8.81
N ASP A 78 8.31 -19.96 -8.47
CA ASP A 78 8.64 -20.65 -7.22
C ASP A 78 8.39 -19.76 -5.99
N VAL A 79 8.01 -20.34 -4.85
CA VAL A 79 7.76 -19.62 -3.59
C VAL A 79 8.99 -18.82 -3.15
N GLN A 80 10.19 -19.35 -3.36
CA GLN A 80 11.44 -18.65 -3.07
C GLN A 80 11.62 -17.40 -3.95
N THR A 81 11.02 -17.36 -5.14
CA THR A 81 11.03 -16.17 -6.00
C THR A 81 10.22 -15.03 -5.37
N ILE A 82 9.01 -15.33 -4.86
CA ILE A 82 8.20 -14.38 -4.09
C ILE A 82 8.97 -13.90 -2.85
N ALA A 83 9.52 -14.83 -2.06
CA ALA A 83 10.29 -14.49 -0.87
C ALA A 83 11.50 -13.60 -1.20
N ASN A 84 12.18 -13.85 -2.32
CA ASN A 84 13.31 -13.04 -2.76
C ASN A 84 12.90 -11.63 -3.19
N TRP A 85 11.76 -11.45 -3.86
CA TRP A 85 11.24 -10.12 -4.19
C TRP A 85 10.94 -9.33 -2.92
N GLU A 86 10.22 -9.93 -1.96
CA GLU A 86 9.85 -9.26 -0.71
C GLU A 86 11.06 -8.93 0.17
N LYS A 87 12.08 -9.81 0.20
CA LYS A 87 13.30 -9.62 0.99
C LYS A 87 14.18 -8.48 0.46
N ARG A 88 14.10 -8.17 -0.83
CA ARG A 88 14.87 -7.07 -1.44
C ARG A 88 14.26 -5.70 -1.20
N GLU A 89 13.25 -5.60 -0.33
CA GLU A 89 12.68 -4.38 0.23
C GLU A 89 12.54 -3.21 -0.78
N SER A 90 13.49 -2.27 -0.83
CA SER A 90 13.45 -1.10 -1.72
C SER A 90 13.89 -1.36 -3.17
N GLN A 91 14.33 -2.58 -3.52
CA GLN A 91 14.66 -2.90 -4.91
C GLN A 91 13.39 -3.15 -5.72
N GLU A 92 13.44 -2.73 -6.98
CA GLU A 92 12.42 -3.03 -7.97
C GLU A 92 12.27 -4.54 -8.18
N ILE A 93 11.02 -4.98 -8.35
CA ILE A 93 10.70 -6.34 -8.79
C ILE A 93 10.71 -6.41 -10.32
N PRO A 94 10.81 -7.60 -10.93
CA PRO A 94 10.76 -7.73 -12.38
C PRO A 94 9.47 -7.15 -12.97
N GLY A 95 9.59 -6.40 -14.07
CA GLY A 95 8.47 -5.71 -14.72
C GLY A 95 7.21 -6.56 -14.98
N PRO A 96 7.31 -7.82 -15.44
CA PRO A 96 6.12 -8.68 -15.59
C PRO A 96 5.39 -8.96 -14.27
N ALA A 97 6.13 -9.15 -13.17
CA ALA A 97 5.55 -9.37 -11.84
C ALA A 97 4.90 -8.09 -11.29
N ASP A 98 5.52 -6.93 -11.53
CA ASP A 98 4.94 -5.62 -11.22
C ASP A 98 3.59 -5.44 -11.93
N VAL A 99 3.58 -5.52 -13.25
CA VAL A 99 2.35 -5.35 -14.06
C VAL A 99 1.27 -6.35 -13.63
N ALA A 100 1.65 -7.61 -13.38
CA ALA A 100 0.72 -8.64 -12.92
C ALA A 100 0.13 -8.31 -11.53
N MET A 101 0.93 -7.84 -10.58
CA MET A 101 0.44 -7.47 -9.24
C MET A 101 -0.49 -6.25 -9.32
N ARG A 102 -0.14 -5.22 -10.10
CA ARG A 102 -1.03 -4.06 -10.30
C ARG A 102 -2.37 -4.47 -10.89
N ALA A 103 -2.36 -5.29 -11.95
CA ALA A 103 -3.58 -5.76 -12.60
C ALA A 103 -4.42 -6.64 -11.67
N PHE A 104 -3.78 -7.58 -10.95
CA PHE A 104 -4.46 -8.50 -10.06
C PHE A 104 -5.08 -7.79 -8.86
N TYR A 105 -4.34 -6.86 -8.24
CA TYR A 105 -4.84 -6.06 -7.13
C TYR A 105 -5.95 -5.09 -7.57
N ALA A 106 -5.83 -4.48 -8.76
CA ALA A 106 -6.91 -3.66 -9.33
C ALA A 106 -8.20 -4.47 -9.55
N ALA A 107 -8.09 -5.72 -10.03
CA ALA A 107 -9.24 -6.61 -10.16
C ALA A 107 -9.83 -6.98 -8.80
N TYR A 108 -9.00 -7.25 -7.79
CA TYR A 108 -9.43 -7.51 -6.41
C TYR A 108 -10.22 -6.33 -5.82
N ILE A 109 -9.71 -5.10 -5.93
CA ILE A 109 -10.47 -3.93 -5.45
C ILE A 109 -11.75 -3.75 -6.26
N HIS A 110 -11.70 -3.93 -7.58
CA HIS A 110 -12.88 -3.78 -8.42
C HIS A 110 -14.02 -4.71 -8.00
N ALA A 111 -13.68 -5.98 -7.74
CA ALA A 111 -14.64 -7.00 -7.33
C ALA A 111 -15.25 -6.75 -5.95
N ASN A 112 -14.49 -6.16 -5.02
CA ASN A 112 -14.92 -6.00 -3.62
C ASN A 112 -15.47 -4.61 -3.29
N PHE A 113 -15.05 -3.56 -4.01
CA PHE A 113 -15.30 -2.16 -3.65
C PHE A 113 -15.75 -1.27 -4.82
N GLY A 114 -15.82 -1.80 -6.05
CA GLY A 114 -16.25 -1.05 -7.23
C GLY A 114 -15.11 -0.43 -8.05
N PRO A 115 -15.43 0.35 -9.11
CA PRO A 115 -14.44 0.81 -10.09
C PRO A 115 -13.36 1.73 -9.51
N ILE A 116 -12.09 1.39 -9.74
CA ILE A 116 -10.96 2.29 -9.52
C ILE A 116 -10.85 3.24 -10.71
N ILE A 117 -10.78 4.53 -10.43
CA ILE A 117 -10.53 5.57 -11.44
C ILE A 117 -9.04 5.85 -11.47
N PHE A 118 -8.39 5.52 -12.59
CA PHE A 118 -6.98 5.85 -12.80
C PHE A 118 -6.86 7.28 -13.33
N GLU A 119 -6.28 8.16 -12.51
CA GLU A 119 -5.91 9.50 -12.98
C GLU A 119 -4.66 9.45 -13.85
N ARG A 120 -4.76 10.00 -15.06
CA ARG A 120 -3.59 10.15 -15.92
C ARG A 120 -2.66 11.19 -15.29
N ASN A 121 -1.41 10.79 -15.01
CA ASN A 121 -0.31 11.63 -14.48
C ASN A 121 -0.08 11.66 -12.96
N ALA A 122 -0.41 10.58 -12.25
CA ALA A 122 0.09 10.36 -10.89
C ALA A 122 1.63 10.46 -10.83
N GLN A 123 2.14 11.14 -9.81
CA GLN A 123 3.57 11.34 -9.60
C GLN A 123 4.16 10.16 -8.82
N PRO A 124 5.29 9.60 -9.25
CA PRO A 124 5.92 8.49 -8.55
C PRO A 124 6.62 8.97 -7.27
N HIS A 125 6.39 8.30 -6.14
CA HIS A 125 7.07 8.55 -4.89
C HIS A 125 6.92 7.37 -3.91
N GLU A 126 7.94 7.11 -3.09
CA GLU A 126 7.88 6.03 -2.07
C GLU A 126 7.09 6.43 -0.81
N GLY A 127 6.82 7.72 -0.61
CA GLY A 127 6.12 8.21 0.56
C GLY A 127 5.01 9.16 0.19
N ALA A 128 3.83 8.99 0.76
CA ALA A 128 2.63 9.77 0.47
C ALA A 128 2.01 10.31 1.76
N ALA A 129 1.30 11.43 1.67
CA ALA A 129 0.51 11.97 2.78
C ALA A 129 -0.98 11.73 2.54
N PHE A 130 -1.70 11.21 3.52
CA PHE A 130 -3.13 10.93 3.44
C PHE A 130 -3.92 11.83 4.38
N GLU A 131 -5.11 12.23 3.92
CA GLU A 131 -6.07 13.02 4.65
C GLU A 131 -7.44 12.32 4.61
N LEU A 132 -8.09 12.22 5.76
CA LEU A 132 -9.47 11.79 5.89
C LEU A 132 -10.38 13.00 5.62
N ASP A 133 -11.07 12.96 4.48
CA ASP A 133 -12.06 13.93 4.03
C ASP A 133 -13.47 13.35 4.24
N GLY A 134 -14.12 13.78 5.32
CA GLY A 134 -15.38 13.18 5.77
C GLY A 134 -15.18 11.73 6.21
N THR A 135 -15.55 10.80 5.34
CA THR A 135 -15.42 9.34 5.57
C THR A 135 -14.50 8.66 4.56
N GLN A 136 -13.73 9.42 3.78
CA GLN A 136 -12.87 8.88 2.73
C GLN A 136 -11.43 9.34 2.89
N TRP A 137 -10.52 8.37 2.96
CA TRP A 137 -9.10 8.64 2.88
C TRP A 137 -8.69 8.99 1.45
N LYS A 138 -7.94 10.08 1.30
CA LYS A 138 -7.41 10.54 0.02
C LYS A 138 -5.93 10.89 0.15
N GLU A 139 -5.17 10.67 -0.91
CA GLU A 139 -3.82 11.21 -1.03
C GLU A 139 -3.87 12.74 -1.03
N SER A 140 -2.82 13.37 -0.51
CA SER A 140 -2.74 14.80 -0.29
C SER A 140 -1.29 15.27 -0.38
N GLU A 141 -1.05 16.55 -0.65
CA GLU A 141 0.31 17.06 -0.81
C GLU A 141 1.14 16.93 0.48
N LEU A 142 2.33 16.34 0.36
CA LEU A 142 3.41 16.45 1.34
C LEU A 142 3.95 17.88 1.34
N LYS A 143 3.44 18.73 2.23
CA LYS A 143 4.10 20.01 2.52
C LYS A 143 5.42 19.73 3.24
N VAL A 144 6.51 19.65 2.49
CA VAL A 144 7.86 19.66 3.06
C VAL A 144 8.12 21.09 3.55
N ALA A 145 8.31 21.23 4.87
CA ALA A 145 8.73 22.49 5.49
C ALA A 145 10.21 22.77 5.19
#